data_AF-A0A074Y6B7-F1
#
_entry.id   AF-A0A074Y6B7-F1
#
_cell.length_a   1.000
_cell.length_b   1.000
_cell.length_c   1.000
_cell.angle_alpha   90.00
_cell.angle_beta   90.00
_cell.angle_gamma   90.00
#
_symmetry.space_group_name_H-M   'P 1'
#
loop_
_entity.id
_entity.type
_entity.pdbx_description
1 polymer ?
#
loop_
_entity_poly.entity_id
_entity_poly.type
_entity_poly.pdbx_seq_one_letter_code
_entity_poly.pdbx_strand_id
1 'polypeptide(L)'
;MIYKHLLVESSVELSYRTGGQGKGLSRGCLTKVPGKHGRAGHDSWVTFKPKHEHDKPTPLQPAILRVCKFIRAEATPLLYDQTFYFENPLALKRFLARITPSTLSLLRKIVIRGWAERNIPCWVNALALAFAMLTTAHNLESVRFDRKVSGSSDQGFWDQRRFPEYLQHLAVEDLKFWIQYVNSTGGKKAAEILSFSDINFGSQDEIENDYKVIEERKKVFFKELQLE
;
A
#
# COMPACT_ATOMS: atom_id res chain seq x y z
N MET A 1 14.97 -7.35 -24.13
CA MET A 1 15.69 -8.09 -23.06
C MET A 1 14.73 -9.13 -22.49
N ILE A 2 15.07 -10.43 -22.49
CA ILE A 2 14.12 -11.55 -22.25
C ILE A 2 13.45 -11.50 -20.87
N TYR A 3 14.15 -11.05 -19.84
CA TYR A 3 13.60 -10.99 -18.47
C TYR A 3 12.49 -9.96 -18.30
N LYS A 4 12.50 -8.88 -19.11
CA LYS A 4 11.40 -7.90 -19.10
C LYS A 4 10.10 -8.58 -19.49
N HIS A 5 10.11 -9.44 -20.51
CA HIS A 5 8.92 -10.20 -20.91
C HIS A 5 8.49 -11.25 -19.88
N LEU A 6 9.42 -11.80 -19.09
CA LEU A 6 9.13 -12.81 -18.07
C LEU A 6 8.64 -12.23 -16.73
N LEU A 7 9.10 -11.03 -16.38
CA LEU A 7 8.89 -10.44 -15.06
C LEU A 7 8.01 -9.19 -15.07
N VAL A 8 7.96 -8.47 -16.20
CA VAL A 8 7.28 -7.18 -16.32
C VAL A 8 6.09 -7.35 -17.27
N GLU A 9 4.91 -7.39 -16.69
CA GLU A 9 3.64 -7.32 -17.43
C GLU A 9 3.00 -5.97 -17.11
N SER A 10 3.11 -5.02 -18.05
CA SER A 10 2.74 -3.61 -17.82
C SER A 10 1.24 -3.39 -17.65
N SER A 11 0.41 -4.30 -18.17
CA SER A 11 -1.05 -4.21 -18.11
C SER A 11 -1.62 -4.75 -16.79
N VAL A 12 -0.80 -5.36 -15.92
CA VAL A 12 -1.31 -6.10 -14.75
C VAL A 12 -0.58 -5.71 -13.46
N GLU A 13 -1.38 -5.34 -12.46
CA GLU A 13 -0.92 -4.91 -11.14
C GLU A 13 -0.15 -6.02 -10.41
N LEU A 14 1.03 -5.68 -9.88
CA LEU A 14 1.84 -6.57 -9.05
C LEU A 14 1.44 -6.43 -7.58
N SER A 15 0.57 -7.31 -7.10
CA SER A 15 -0.03 -7.22 -5.77
C SER A 15 0.54 -8.23 -4.78
N TYR A 16 0.91 -7.80 -3.57
CA TYR A 16 1.25 -8.66 -2.44
C TYR A 16 0.07 -8.79 -1.46
N ARG A 17 -0.35 -10.03 -1.18
CA ARG A 17 -1.52 -10.35 -0.37
C ARG A 17 -1.20 -11.19 0.85
N THR A 18 -2.01 -11.03 1.90
CA THR A 18 -1.78 -11.64 3.21
C THR A 18 -2.87 -12.60 3.69
N GLY A 19 -4.05 -12.61 3.05
CA GLY A 19 -5.20 -13.45 3.41
C GLY A 19 -5.87 -14.18 2.24
N GLY A 20 -6.71 -15.17 2.56
CA GLY A 20 -7.57 -15.88 1.59
C GLY A 20 -6.86 -16.75 0.53
N GLN A 21 -7.32 -16.64 -0.72
CA GLN A 21 -6.99 -17.45 -1.93
C GLN A 21 -5.54 -17.28 -2.46
N GLY A 22 -4.61 -16.74 -1.67
CA GLY A 22 -3.20 -16.65 -2.06
C GLY A 22 -2.38 -15.76 -1.14
N LYS A 23 -1.33 -16.32 -0.53
CA LYS A 23 -0.30 -15.56 0.18
C LYS A 23 0.86 -15.28 -0.77
N GLY A 24 1.32 -14.04 -0.80
CA GLY A 24 2.49 -13.65 -1.58
C GLY A 24 2.17 -12.76 -2.76
N LEU A 25 3.11 -12.70 -3.69
CA LEU A 25 3.12 -11.81 -4.83
C LEU A 25 2.35 -12.42 -5.99
N SER A 26 1.43 -11.67 -6.59
CA SER A 26 0.60 -12.13 -7.72
C SER A 26 0.26 -10.98 -8.67
N ARG A 27 0.08 -11.31 -9.94
CA ARG A 27 -0.44 -10.42 -10.98
C ARG A 27 -1.96 -10.50 -11.01
N GLY A 28 -2.66 -9.37 -11.05
CA GLY A 28 -4.08 -9.31 -11.35
C GLY A 28 -4.72 -8.00 -10.88
N CYS A 29 -5.75 -7.55 -11.59
CA CYS A 29 -6.57 -6.42 -11.14
C CYS A 29 -7.48 -6.85 -10.00
N LEU A 30 -7.24 -6.31 -8.80
CA LEU A 30 -7.96 -6.68 -7.59
C LEU A 30 -8.97 -5.61 -7.19
N THR A 31 -10.15 -6.06 -6.79
CA THR A 31 -11.21 -5.26 -6.18
C THR A 31 -11.41 -5.65 -4.73
N LYS A 32 -11.79 -4.66 -3.93
CA LYS A 32 -12.14 -4.86 -2.52
C LYS A 32 -13.56 -5.41 -2.46
N VAL A 33 -13.74 -6.57 -1.84
CA VAL A 33 -15.04 -7.22 -1.69
C VAL A 33 -15.30 -7.50 -0.21
N PRO A 34 -16.53 -7.26 0.29
CA PRO A 34 -16.91 -7.67 1.64
C PRO A 34 -16.69 -9.17 1.84
N GLY A 35 -16.20 -9.57 3.01
CA GLY A 35 -16.02 -10.99 3.36
C GLY A 35 -17.35 -11.76 3.33
N LYS A 36 -17.33 -13.00 2.81
CA LYS A 36 -18.53 -13.86 2.66
C LYS A 36 -19.14 -14.36 3.97
N HIS A 37 -18.46 -14.19 5.11
CA HIS A 37 -18.91 -14.68 6.41
C HIS A 37 -18.86 -13.55 7.44
N GLY A 38 -19.92 -12.75 7.47
CA GLY A 38 -20.28 -11.99 8.65
C GLY A 38 -21.70 -12.34 9.00
N ARG A 39 -21.91 -13.33 9.88
CA ARG A 39 -23.10 -13.26 10.75
C ARG A 39 -23.03 -11.91 11.43
N ALA A 40 -24.15 -11.19 11.51
CA ALA A 40 -24.25 -9.93 12.23
C ALA A 40 -23.42 -10.02 13.53
N GLY A 41 -22.30 -9.31 13.59
CA GLY A 41 -21.39 -9.31 14.75
C GLY A 41 -19.94 -9.71 14.51
N HIS A 42 -19.58 -10.65 13.63
CA HIS A 42 -18.19 -11.18 13.55
C HIS A 42 -17.48 -10.99 12.19
N ASP A 43 -16.30 -10.36 12.24
CA ASP A 43 -15.16 -10.47 11.32
C ASP A 43 -15.40 -10.67 9.82
N SER A 44 -16.09 -9.74 9.16
CA SER A 44 -15.99 -9.64 7.70
C SER A 44 -14.63 -9.04 7.34
N TRP A 45 -13.61 -9.88 7.23
CA TRP A 45 -12.35 -9.50 6.59
C TRP A 45 -12.66 -8.90 5.23
N VAL A 46 -12.11 -7.71 4.97
CA VAL A 46 -12.04 -7.21 3.61
C VAL A 46 -11.17 -8.18 2.83
N THR A 47 -11.72 -8.71 1.74
CA THR A 47 -10.96 -9.60 0.85
C THR A 47 -10.74 -8.90 -0.47
N PHE A 48 -9.52 -9.02 -1.00
CA PHE A 48 -9.24 -8.59 -2.36
C PHE A 48 -9.46 -9.75 -3.31
N LYS A 49 -10.42 -9.59 -4.23
CA LYS A 49 -10.78 -10.58 -5.25
C LYS A 49 -10.49 -10.04 -6.63
N PRO A 50 -10.22 -10.90 -7.62
CA PRO A 50 -10.13 -10.46 -8.99
C PRO A 50 -11.43 -9.78 -9.45
N LYS A 51 -11.30 -8.74 -10.28
CA LYS A 51 -12.43 -7.93 -10.76
C LYS A 51 -13.42 -8.76 -11.57
N HIS A 52 -12.93 -9.67 -12.40
CA HIS A 52 -13.73 -10.64 -13.14
C HIS A 52 -13.34 -12.08 -12.77
N GLU A 53 -14.27 -13.02 -12.90
CA GLU A 53 -14.05 -14.43 -12.51
C GLU A 53 -12.94 -15.12 -13.32
N HIS A 54 -12.74 -14.66 -14.56
CA HIS A 54 -11.67 -15.09 -15.45
C HIS A 54 -10.31 -14.42 -15.15
N ASP A 55 -10.27 -13.34 -14.36
CA ASP A 55 -9.04 -12.61 -14.00
C ASP A 55 -8.32 -13.23 -12.79
N LYS A 56 -8.30 -14.56 -12.69
CA LYS A 56 -7.67 -15.23 -11.53
C LYS A 56 -6.24 -14.71 -11.37
N PRO A 57 -5.86 -14.22 -10.17
CA PRO A 57 -4.53 -13.64 -10.02
C PRO A 57 -3.47 -14.71 -10.23
N THR A 58 -2.51 -14.45 -11.11
CA THR A 58 -1.41 -15.36 -11.41
C THR A 58 -0.32 -15.18 -10.35
N PRO A 59 0.01 -16.21 -9.55
CA PRO A 59 1.12 -16.11 -8.60
C PRO A 59 2.42 -15.77 -9.34
N LEU A 60 3.14 -14.75 -8.89
CA LEU A 60 4.46 -14.46 -9.46
C LEU A 60 5.47 -15.42 -8.82
N GLN A 61 5.95 -16.37 -9.62
CA GLN A 61 7.08 -17.20 -9.26
C GLN A 61 8.31 -16.70 -10.03
N PRO A 62 9.20 -15.90 -9.43
CA PRO A 62 10.38 -15.41 -10.11
C PRO A 62 11.46 -16.51 -10.15
N ALA A 63 11.11 -17.69 -10.67
CA ALA A 63 12.00 -18.85 -10.77
C ALA A 63 13.27 -18.52 -11.55
N ILE A 64 13.17 -17.60 -12.53
CA ILE A 64 14.28 -17.08 -13.30
C ILE A 64 15.37 -16.44 -12.41
N LEU A 65 15.00 -15.80 -11.29
CA LEU A 65 15.96 -15.20 -10.35
C LEU A 65 16.80 -16.23 -9.57
N ARG A 66 16.44 -17.52 -9.66
CA ARG A 66 17.13 -18.62 -8.98
C ARG A 66 18.07 -19.41 -9.89
N VAL A 67 18.09 -19.12 -11.19
CA VAL A 67 18.85 -19.91 -12.17
C VAL A 67 20.36 -19.72 -11.99
N CYS A 68 20.86 -18.49 -12.05
CA CYS A 68 22.27 -18.19 -11.78
C CYS A 68 22.46 -16.74 -11.31
N LYS A 69 23.66 -16.43 -10.78
CA LYS A 69 23.99 -15.09 -10.25
C LYS A 69 23.89 -13.99 -11.31
N PHE A 70 24.30 -14.28 -12.55
CA PHE A 70 24.26 -13.32 -13.65
C PHE A 70 22.82 -12.93 -14.02
N ILE A 71 21.98 -13.93 -14.30
CA ILE A 71 20.54 -13.73 -14.57
C ILE A 71 19.89 -12.98 -13.41
N ARG A 72 20.20 -13.36 -12.16
CA ARG A 72 19.67 -12.68 -10.99
C ARG A 72 20.07 -11.20 -10.97
N ALA A 73 21.33 -10.87 -11.23
CA ALA A 73 21.80 -9.50 -11.23
C ALA A 73 21.12 -8.64 -12.30
N GLU A 74 20.88 -9.19 -13.49
CA GLU A 74 20.19 -8.49 -14.58
C GLU A 74 18.68 -8.34 -14.33
N ALA A 75 18.04 -9.38 -13.80
CA ALA A 75 16.59 -9.45 -13.71
C ALA A 75 16.01 -8.86 -12.41
N THR A 76 16.79 -8.82 -11.31
CA THR A 76 16.31 -8.29 -10.03
C THR A 76 15.91 -6.81 -10.14
N PRO A 77 16.72 -5.90 -10.71
CA PRO A 77 16.32 -4.49 -10.85
C PRO A 77 15.02 -4.32 -11.65
N LEU A 78 14.82 -5.13 -12.70
CA LEU A 78 13.60 -5.09 -13.51
C LEU A 78 12.35 -5.51 -12.73
N LEU A 79 12.47 -6.43 -11.77
CA LEU A 79 11.35 -6.80 -10.92
C LEU A 79 10.98 -5.65 -9.97
N TYR A 80 11.98 -5.04 -9.32
CA TYR A 80 11.77 -4.05 -8.26
C TYR A 80 11.53 -2.61 -8.77
N ASP A 81 11.80 -2.33 -10.05
CA ASP A 81 11.44 -1.09 -10.74
C ASP A 81 9.92 -0.94 -10.95
N GLN A 82 9.17 -2.03 -10.83
CA GLN A 82 7.73 -2.04 -11.00
C GLN A 82 6.99 -1.44 -9.80
N THR A 83 5.72 -1.12 -9.99
CA THR A 83 4.85 -0.66 -8.90
C THR A 83 4.34 -1.85 -8.11
N PHE A 84 4.66 -1.89 -6.82
CA PHE A 84 4.17 -2.91 -5.89
C PHE A 84 2.93 -2.41 -5.17
N TYR A 85 1.85 -3.15 -5.33
CA TYR A 85 0.59 -2.89 -4.67
C TYR A 85 0.46 -3.79 -3.45
N PHE A 86 0.18 -3.20 -2.30
CA PHE A 86 0.01 -3.90 -1.04
C PHE A 86 -1.45 -3.83 -0.65
N GLU A 87 -2.00 -5.00 -0.34
CA GLU A 87 -3.39 -5.16 0.09
C GLU A 87 -3.75 -4.22 1.26
N ASN A 88 -2.84 -4.07 2.23
CA ASN A 88 -2.99 -3.30 3.45
C ASN A 88 -1.58 -3.10 4.10
N PRO A 89 -1.46 -2.30 5.17
CA PRO A 89 -0.18 -2.09 5.87
C PRO A 89 0.47 -3.38 6.40
N LEU A 90 -0.33 -4.39 6.78
CA LEU A 90 0.21 -5.69 7.20
C LEU A 90 0.89 -6.44 6.05
N ALA A 91 0.34 -6.32 4.83
CA ALA A 91 0.94 -6.86 3.61
C ALA A 91 2.27 -6.20 3.28
N LEU A 92 2.34 -4.88 3.41
CA LEU A 92 3.59 -4.14 3.26
C LEU A 92 4.62 -4.59 4.30
N LYS A 93 4.28 -4.55 5.60
CA LYS A 93 5.16 -5.01 6.68
C LYS A 93 5.71 -6.42 6.44
N ARG A 94 4.82 -7.37 6.10
CA ARG A 94 5.22 -8.76 5.85
C ARG A 94 6.11 -8.93 4.63
N PHE A 95 5.94 -8.12 3.60
CA PHE A 95 6.81 -8.14 2.44
C PHE A 95 8.19 -7.58 2.78
N LEU A 96 8.25 -6.40 3.41
CA LEU A 96 9.50 -5.73 3.78
C LEU A 96 10.33 -6.60 4.73
N ALA A 97 9.69 -7.29 5.69
CA ALA A 97 10.37 -8.21 6.61
C ALA A 97 11.01 -9.45 5.94
N ARG A 98 10.71 -9.72 4.67
CA ARG A 98 11.19 -10.90 3.93
C ARG A 98 12.26 -10.59 2.89
N ILE A 99 12.55 -9.32 2.65
CA ILE A 99 13.53 -8.90 1.66
C ILE A 99 14.76 -8.30 2.33
N THR A 100 15.93 -8.49 1.73
CA THR A 100 17.19 -7.98 2.28
C THR A 100 17.28 -6.46 2.13
N PRO A 101 18.09 -5.76 2.95
CA PRO A 101 18.36 -4.33 2.76
C PRO A 101 18.81 -3.96 1.33
N SER A 102 19.65 -4.80 0.72
CA SER A 102 20.08 -4.64 -0.68
C SER A 102 18.95 -4.77 -1.71
N THR A 103 17.88 -5.49 -1.37
CA THR A 103 16.70 -5.63 -2.21
C THR A 103 15.71 -4.49 -1.94
N LEU A 104 15.60 -4.05 -0.68
CA LEU A 104 14.80 -2.89 -0.27
C LEU A 104 15.25 -1.62 -1.00
N SER A 105 16.55 -1.43 -1.17
CA SER A 105 17.08 -0.29 -1.92
C SER A 105 16.72 -0.30 -3.41
N LEU A 106 16.21 -1.41 -3.96
CA LEU A 106 15.75 -1.46 -5.35
C LEU A 106 14.27 -1.07 -5.52
N LEU A 107 13.51 -0.98 -4.42
CA LEU A 107 12.11 -0.57 -4.49
C LEU A 107 12.00 0.89 -4.91
N ARG A 108 11.14 1.13 -5.89
CA ARG A 108 10.87 2.49 -6.41
C ARG A 108 9.46 2.97 -6.11
N LYS A 109 8.46 2.11 -6.32
CA LYS A 109 7.04 2.52 -6.31
C LYS A 109 6.22 1.59 -5.46
N ILE A 110 5.62 2.13 -4.41
CA ILE A 110 4.79 1.41 -3.43
C ILE A 110 3.40 2.02 -3.42
N VAL A 111 2.37 1.18 -3.44
CA VAL A 111 0.98 1.59 -3.31
C VAL A 111 0.30 0.78 -2.21
N ILE A 112 -0.24 1.44 -1.19
CA ILE A 112 -0.92 0.82 -0.05
C ILE A 112 -2.43 0.99 -0.25
N ARG A 113 -3.17 -0.13 -0.31
CA ARG A 113 -4.56 -0.14 -0.80
C ARG A 113 -5.64 -0.24 0.25
N GLY A 114 -5.36 -0.74 1.45
CA GLY A 114 -6.43 -1.23 2.31
C GLY A 114 -6.33 -0.75 3.73
N TRP A 115 -7.44 -0.17 4.17
CA TRP A 115 -7.87 -0.02 5.55
C TRP A 115 -9.36 -0.45 5.60
N ALA A 116 -9.79 -1.02 6.72
CA ALA A 116 -11.11 -1.51 7.08
C ALA A 116 -11.39 -1.24 8.58
N GLU A 117 -12.58 -0.78 8.88
CA GLU A 117 -12.87 -0.07 10.13
C GLU A 117 -12.60 -0.87 11.42
N ARG A 118 -12.54 -2.21 11.38
CA ARG A 118 -12.41 -3.07 12.57
C ARG A 118 -10.98 -3.41 12.98
N ASN A 119 -9.99 -3.20 12.11
CA ASN A 119 -8.59 -3.65 12.33
C ASN A 119 -7.60 -2.49 12.45
N ILE A 120 -8.11 -1.30 12.75
CA ILE A 120 -7.33 -0.06 12.74
C ILE A 120 -6.06 -0.16 13.62
N PRO A 121 -6.11 -0.62 14.89
CA PRO A 121 -4.91 -0.67 15.72
C PRO A 121 -3.81 -1.55 15.14
N CYS A 122 -4.17 -2.70 14.54
CA CYS A 122 -3.17 -3.62 14.00
C CYS A 122 -2.50 -3.08 12.74
N TRP A 123 -3.19 -2.22 11.98
CA TRP A 123 -2.59 -1.57 10.83
C TRP A 123 -1.78 -0.34 11.15
N VAL A 124 -2.19 0.47 12.14
CA VAL A 124 -1.35 1.58 12.62
C VAL A 124 0.00 1.03 13.06
N ASN A 125 0.01 -0.03 13.89
CA ASN A 125 1.24 -0.72 14.28
C ASN A 125 2.01 -1.30 13.07
N ALA A 126 1.31 -1.95 12.12
CA ALA A 126 1.98 -2.46 10.93
C ALA A 126 2.57 -1.35 10.04
N LEU A 127 1.92 -0.19 9.99
CA LEU A 127 2.36 0.99 9.26
C LEU A 127 3.65 1.54 9.88
N ALA A 128 3.65 1.77 11.20
CA ALA A 128 4.82 2.21 11.96
C ALA A 128 6.06 1.39 11.62
N LEU A 129 5.93 0.07 11.73
CA LEU A 129 7.02 -0.87 11.46
C LEU A 129 7.42 -0.89 9.97
N ALA A 130 6.45 -0.76 9.06
CA ALA A 130 6.74 -0.68 7.64
C ALA A 130 7.56 0.56 7.31
N PHE A 131 7.17 1.74 7.79
CA PHE A 131 7.89 2.99 7.55
C PHE A 131 9.27 3.00 8.23
N ALA A 132 9.41 2.42 9.41
CA ALA A 132 10.72 2.20 10.02
C ALA A 132 11.66 1.37 9.11
N MET A 133 11.16 0.31 8.46
CA MET A 133 11.95 -0.48 7.50
C MET A 133 12.24 0.26 6.19
N LEU A 134 11.31 1.12 5.73
CA LEU A 134 11.48 1.91 4.51
C LEU A 134 12.55 3.00 4.61
N THR A 135 13.10 3.27 5.80
CA THR A 135 14.27 4.16 5.97
C THR A 135 15.48 3.67 5.15
N THR A 136 15.62 2.35 4.93
CA THR A 136 16.69 1.76 4.11
C THR A 136 16.41 1.76 2.60
N ALA A 137 15.20 2.16 2.18
CA ALA A 137 14.77 2.14 0.78
C ALA A 137 15.08 3.50 0.10
N HIS A 138 16.36 3.76 -0.17
CA HIS A 138 16.83 5.06 -0.64
C HIS A 138 16.41 5.46 -2.07
N ASN A 139 15.98 4.50 -2.89
CA ASN A 139 15.57 4.75 -4.28
C ASN A 139 14.06 4.88 -4.46
N LEU A 140 13.30 5.08 -3.37
CA LEU A 140 11.87 5.31 -3.46
C LEU A 140 11.58 6.58 -4.26
N GLU A 141 10.73 6.42 -5.27
CA GLU A 141 10.22 7.49 -6.12
C GLU A 141 8.77 7.82 -5.80
N SER A 142 8.01 6.84 -5.27
CA SER A 142 6.61 7.04 -4.91
C SER A 142 6.17 6.06 -3.82
N VAL A 143 5.55 6.60 -2.77
CA VAL A 143 4.80 5.89 -1.74
C VAL A 143 3.39 6.48 -1.74
N ARG A 144 2.43 5.72 -2.27
CA ARG A 144 1.05 6.19 -2.44
C ARG A 144 0.09 5.41 -1.55
N PHE A 145 -0.78 6.11 -0.84
CA PHE A 145 -1.97 5.53 -0.25
C PHE A 145 -3.11 5.64 -1.25
N ASP A 146 -3.56 4.51 -1.79
CA ASP A 146 -4.64 4.42 -2.79
C ASP A 146 -5.73 3.49 -2.26
N ARG A 147 -6.53 3.99 -1.30
CA ARG A 147 -7.52 3.15 -0.60
C ARG A 147 -8.54 2.58 -1.58
N LYS A 148 -8.64 1.25 -1.65
CA LYS A 148 -9.74 0.57 -2.33
C LYS A 148 -10.93 0.48 -1.38
N VAL A 149 -12.12 0.61 -1.94
CA VAL A 149 -13.41 0.61 -1.23
C VAL A 149 -14.30 -0.54 -1.68
N SER A 150 -15.09 -1.09 -0.77
CA SER A 150 -16.06 -2.14 -1.10
C SER A 150 -17.43 -1.62 -1.50
N GLY A 151 -17.69 -0.33 -1.29
CA GLY A 151 -18.93 0.36 -1.62
C GLY A 151 -18.73 1.87 -1.53
N SER A 152 -19.68 2.64 -2.03
CA SER A 152 -19.54 4.10 -2.14
C SER A 152 -19.50 4.79 -0.77
N SER A 153 -20.19 4.23 0.23
CA SER A 153 -20.26 4.74 1.61
C SER A 153 -19.10 4.31 2.52
N ASP A 154 -18.08 3.63 1.98
CA ASP A 154 -16.94 3.11 2.75
C ASP A 154 -16.06 4.29 3.18
N GLN A 155 -15.90 4.51 4.50
CA GLN A 155 -15.33 5.75 5.02
C GLN A 155 -13.80 5.79 5.01
N GLY A 156 -13.26 7.00 4.87
CA GLY A 156 -11.82 7.27 4.85
C GLY A 156 -11.14 6.97 6.19
N PHE A 157 -9.80 6.86 6.19
CA PHE A 157 -9.03 6.71 7.42
C PHE A 157 -9.00 8.01 8.24
N TRP A 158 -9.17 9.15 7.58
CA TRP A 158 -9.25 10.46 8.22
C TRP A 158 -10.69 10.90 8.54
N ASP A 159 -11.64 9.95 8.58
CA ASP A 159 -12.99 10.18 9.12
C ASP A 159 -13.01 9.85 10.62
N GLN A 160 -13.02 10.90 11.45
CA GLN A 160 -13.06 10.81 12.92
C GLN A 160 -14.28 10.06 13.46
N ARG A 161 -15.37 9.94 12.68
CA ARG A 161 -16.57 9.20 13.12
C ARG A 161 -16.31 7.71 13.28
N ARG A 162 -15.36 7.15 12.54
CA ARG A 162 -15.04 5.72 12.55
C ARG A 162 -13.60 5.42 12.97
N PHE A 163 -12.70 6.39 12.86
CA PHE A 163 -11.30 6.22 13.20
C PHE A 163 -10.98 7.05 14.46
N PRO A 164 -10.72 6.39 15.62
CA PRO A 164 -10.42 7.09 16.86
C PRO A 164 -9.25 8.07 16.71
N GLU A 165 -9.42 9.30 17.22
CA GLU A 165 -8.45 10.39 17.12
C GLU A 165 -7.03 9.98 17.57
N TYR A 166 -6.91 9.24 18.68
CA TYR A 166 -5.61 8.79 19.17
C TYR A 166 -4.87 7.87 18.18
N LEU A 167 -5.59 7.06 17.40
CA LEU A 167 -4.97 6.22 16.36
C LEU A 167 -4.54 7.08 15.16
N GLN A 168 -5.28 8.15 14.84
CA GLN A 168 -4.93 9.08 13.76
C GLN A 168 -3.62 9.77 14.11
N HIS A 169 -3.53 10.26 15.34
CA HIS A 169 -2.33 10.87 15.89
C HIS A 169 -1.12 9.92 15.83
N LEU A 170 -1.28 8.65 16.25
CA LEU A 170 -0.19 7.66 16.15
C LEU A 170 0.29 7.46 14.71
N ALA A 171 -0.65 7.29 13.76
CA ALA A 171 -0.30 7.14 12.35
C ALA A 171 0.43 8.38 11.79
N VAL A 172 0.03 9.59 12.21
CA VAL A 172 0.69 10.85 11.83
C VAL A 172 2.09 10.93 12.41
N GLU A 173 2.28 10.63 13.70
CA GLU A 173 3.61 10.67 14.33
C GLU A 173 4.58 9.67 13.68
N ASP A 174 4.13 8.45 13.38
CA ASP A 174 4.95 7.46 12.67
C ASP A 174 5.36 7.93 11.26
N LEU A 175 4.42 8.56 10.54
CA LEU A 175 4.70 9.15 9.23
C LEU A 175 5.65 10.34 9.34
N LYS A 176 5.47 11.23 10.32
CA LYS A 176 6.36 12.38 10.57
C LYS A 176 7.80 11.92 10.81
N PHE A 177 7.99 10.89 11.62
CA PHE A 177 9.33 10.34 11.88
C PHE A 177 10.00 9.91 10.57
N TRP A 178 9.29 9.17 9.72
CA TRP A 178 9.84 8.78 8.42
C TRP A 178 10.05 9.95 7.47
N ILE A 179 9.14 10.94 7.45
CA ILE A 179 9.27 12.17 6.66
C ILE A 179 10.54 12.92 7.05
N GLN A 180 10.77 13.12 8.35
CA GLN A 180 11.98 13.77 8.87
C GLN A 180 13.24 13.01 8.45
N TYR A 181 13.21 11.68 8.56
CA TYR A 181 14.31 10.84 8.09
C TYR A 181 14.57 11.06 6.59
N VAL A 182 13.57 10.88 5.72
CA VAL A 182 13.73 11.05 4.26
C VAL A 182 14.26 12.45 3.93
N ASN A 183 13.69 13.49 4.54
CA ASN A 183 14.10 14.87 4.30
C ASN A 183 15.56 15.14 4.71
N SER A 184 16.10 14.38 5.66
CA SER A 184 17.51 14.46 6.10
C SER A 184 18.51 13.79 5.16
N THR A 185 18.07 12.87 4.30
CA THR A 185 18.96 12.01 3.48
C THR A 185 19.57 12.67 2.23
N GLY A 186 19.40 13.98 2.03
CA GLY A 186 19.98 14.72 0.89
C GLY A 186 19.42 14.36 -0.50
N GLY A 187 18.58 13.33 -0.62
CA GLY A 187 17.86 12.94 -1.84
C GLY A 187 16.51 13.63 -1.99
N LYS A 188 15.56 12.95 -2.67
CA LYS A 188 14.18 13.42 -2.84
C LYS A 188 13.54 13.70 -1.48
N LYS A 189 12.77 14.78 -1.40
CA LYS A 189 12.01 15.12 -0.20
C LYS A 189 10.78 14.25 -0.08
N ALA A 190 10.32 14.07 1.15
CA ALA A 190 9.14 13.26 1.45
C ALA A 190 7.89 13.79 0.72
N ALA A 191 7.76 15.12 0.60
CA ALA A 191 6.66 15.77 -0.14
C ALA A 191 6.62 15.39 -1.64
N GLU A 192 7.75 15.00 -2.23
CA GLU A 192 7.82 14.60 -3.63
C GLU A 192 7.43 13.14 -3.85
N ILE A 193 7.60 12.29 -2.84
CA ILE A 193 7.41 10.84 -2.96
C ILE A 193 6.14 10.35 -2.28
N LEU A 194 5.68 11.00 -1.21
CA LEU A 194 4.52 10.57 -0.42
C LEU A 194 3.24 11.21 -0.98
N SER A 195 2.24 10.39 -1.29
CA SER A 195 0.95 10.87 -1.82
C SER A 195 -0.24 10.09 -1.29
N PHE A 196 -1.40 10.72 -1.26
CA PHE A 196 -2.65 10.15 -0.76
C PHE A 196 -3.78 10.46 -1.75
N SER A 197 -4.53 9.44 -2.17
CA SER A 197 -5.77 9.63 -2.93
C SER A 197 -6.89 10.21 -2.05
N ASP A 198 -7.83 10.94 -2.63
CA ASP A 198 -8.93 11.60 -1.91
C ASP A 198 -9.80 10.63 -1.10
N ILE A 199 -9.98 9.41 -1.62
CA ILE A 199 -10.73 8.34 -0.96
C ILE A 199 -10.15 7.93 0.40
N ASN A 200 -8.95 8.37 0.76
CA ASN A 200 -8.42 8.22 2.10
C ASN A 200 -9.07 9.16 3.15
N PHE A 201 -9.65 10.27 2.71
CA PHE A 201 -10.16 11.35 3.56
C PHE A 201 -11.69 11.37 3.66
N GLY A 202 -12.37 10.45 2.96
CA GLY A 202 -13.80 10.22 3.08
C GLY A 202 -14.29 9.11 2.16
N SER A 203 -15.61 9.02 2.05
CA SER A 203 -16.33 8.10 1.17
C SER A 203 -16.38 8.58 -0.29
N GLN A 204 -16.71 7.68 -1.21
CA GLN A 204 -16.93 8.05 -2.62
C GLN A 204 -18.12 9.02 -2.75
N ASP A 205 -19.17 8.79 -1.95
CA ASP A 205 -20.35 9.65 -1.91
C ASP A 205 -19.99 11.08 -1.46
N GLU A 206 -19.14 11.25 -0.45
CA GLU A 206 -18.66 12.57 -0.01
C GLU A 206 -17.75 13.24 -1.06
N ILE A 207 -16.95 12.47 -1.80
CA ILE A 207 -16.12 13.04 -2.87
C ILE A 207 -17.00 13.61 -3.99
N GLU A 208 -18.08 12.92 -4.32
CA GLU A 208 -18.99 13.32 -5.40
C GLU A 208 -19.92 14.48 -4.99
N ASN A 209 -20.39 14.49 -3.74
CA ASN A 209 -21.43 15.43 -3.29
C ASN A 209 -20.92 16.55 -2.36
N ASP A 210 -19.85 16.31 -1.58
CA ASP A 210 -19.41 17.19 -0.47
C ASP A 210 -17.88 17.38 -0.45
N TYR A 211 -17.26 17.58 -1.63
CA TYR A 211 -15.80 17.61 -1.77
C TYR A 211 -15.08 18.65 -0.88
N LYS A 212 -15.73 19.75 -0.50
CA LYS A 212 -15.16 20.75 0.43
C LYS A 212 -14.74 20.14 1.77
N VAL A 213 -15.54 19.20 2.29
CA VAL A 213 -15.24 18.50 3.55
C VAL A 213 -13.97 17.64 3.40
N ILE A 214 -13.81 17.01 2.24
CA ILE A 214 -12.61 16.22 1.89
C ILE A 214 -11.38 17.13 1.79
N GLU A 215 -11.52 18.30 1.16
CA GLU A 215 -10.44 19.27 1.01
C GLU A 215 -9.96 19.81 2.38
N GLU A 216 -10.88 20.14 3.29
CA GLU A 216 -10.55 20.59 4.64
C GLU A 216 -9.82 19.51 5.44
N ARG A 217 -10.32 18.26 5.41
CA ARG A 217 -9.67 17.11 6.05
C ARG A 217 -8.25 16.89 5.51
N LYS A 218 -8.05 17.02 4.20
CA LYS A 218 -6.73 16.93 3.55
C LYS A 218 -5.79 18.01 4.05
N LYS A 219 -6.23 19.27 4.08
CA LYS A 219 -5.40 20.40 4.56
C LYS A 219 -4.93 20.17 5.99
N VAL A 220 -5.85 19.79 6.89
CA VAL A 220 -5.50 19.47 8.29
C VAL A 220 -4.45 18.36 8.34
N PHE A 221 -4.66 17.27 7.61
CA PHE A 221 -3.73 16.14 7.58
C PHE A 221 -2.33 16.50 7.06
N PHE A 222 -2.23 17.21 5.93
CA PHE A 222 -0.93 17.58 5.37
C PHE A 222 -0.20 18.63 6.19
N LYS A 223 -0.94 19.57 6.81
CA LYS A 223 -0.41 20.50 7.80
C LYS A 223 0.16 19.76 9.00
N GLU A 224 -0.55 18.76 9.52
CA GLU A 224 -0.04 17.92 10.60
C GLU A 224 1.24 17.19 10.19
N LEU A 225 1.31 16.64 8.97
CA LEU A 225 2.52 15.98 8.47
C LEU A 225 3.70 16.92 8.17
N GLN A 226 3.53 18.24 8.27
CA GLN A 226 4.54 19.24 7.89
C GLN A 226 4.98 19.11 6.43
N LEU A 227 4.01 18.85 5.54
CA LEU A 227 4.23 18.72 4.09
C LEU A 227 3.59 19.87 3.28
N GLU A 228 2.97 20.83 3.96
CA GLU A 228 2.49 22.11 3.40
C GLU A 228 3.50 23.24 3.60
#